data_AF-A0A3D5X3R3-F1
#
_entry.id   AF-A0A3D5X3R3-F1
#
_cell.length_a   1.000
_cell.length_b   1.000
_cell.length_c   1.000
_cell.angle_alpha   90.00
_cell.angle_beta   90.00
_cell.angle_gamma   90.00
#
_symmetry.space_group_name_H-M   'P 1'
#
loop_
_entity.id
_entity.type
_entity.pdbx_description
1 polymer ?
#
loop_
_entity_poly.entity_id
_entity_poly.type
_entity_poly.pdbx_seq_one_letter_code
_entity_poly.pdbx_strand_id
1 'polypeptide(L)'
;IVQIIWMVSIEDFEAIVPIYKDRTEPLFAFYSASTISRLMDTLNGNSLSVKAFLEKINTKYVKLPATDEYGEYLTNINTIKDYNQFT
;
A
#
# COMPACT_ATOMS: atom_id res chain seq x y z
N ILE A 1 -7.68 -2.49 -8.35
CA ILE A 1 -6.24 -2.65 -8.70
C ILE A 1 -5.91 -2.01 -10.05
N VAL A 2 -6.59 -2.43 -11.13
CA VAL A 2 -6.34 -1.91 -12.50
C VAL A 2 -6.53 -0.38 -12.61
N GLN A 3 -7.53 0.22 -11.95
CA GLN A 3 -7.73 1.68 -11.99
C GLN A 3 -6.55 2.50 -11.44
N ILE A 4 -5.80 2.00 -10.44
CA ILE A 4 -4.64 2.71 -9.87
C ILE A 4 -3.51 2.80 -10.90
N ILE A 5 -3.32 1.73 -11.69
CA ILE A 5 -2.32 1.68 -12.77
C ILE A 5 -2.63 2.73 -13.83
N TRP A 6 -3.90 2.92 -14.19
CA TRP A 6 -4.29 3.93 -15.18
C TRP A 6 -4.15 5.38 -14.70
N MET A 7 -4.10 5.61 -13.38
CA MET A 7 -3.98 6.95 -12.80
C MET A 7 -2.54 7.46 -12.74
N VAL A 8 -1.52 6.61 -12.92
CA VAL A 8 -0.11 6.97 -12.63
C VAL A 8 0.85 6.36 -13.66
N SER A 9 1.80 7.16 -14.13
CA SER A 9 3.01 6.66 -14.81
C SER A 9 3.83 5.83 -13.81
N ILE A 10 3.77 4.50 -13.92
CA ILE A 10 4.37 3.58 -12.95
C ILE A 10 5.91 3.57 -12.97
N GLU A 11 6.50 4.00 -14.09
CA GLU A 11 7.96 3.90 -14.32
C GLU A 11 8.76 4.92 -13.51
N ASP A 12 8.12 6.00 -13.05
CA ASP A 12 8.79 7.09 -12.36
C ASP A 12 8.90 6.88 -10.84
N PHE A 13 8.26 5.84 -10.29
CA PHE A 13 8.15 5.63 -8.84
C PHE A 13 8.61 4.26 -8.39
N GLU A 14 9.27 4.23 -7.22
CA GLU A 14 9.69 2.99 -6.57
C GLU A 14 8.52 2.29 -5.85
N ALA A 15 7.52 3.07 -5.42
CA ALA A 15 6.26 2.55 -4.90
C ALA A 15 5.08 3.48 -5.23
N ILE A 16 3.90 2.91 -5.42
CA ILE A 16 2.64 3.64 -5.56
C ILE A 16 1.67 3.11 -4.51
N VAL A 17 1.39 3.93 -3.51
CA VAL A 17 0.62 3.57 -2.32
C VAL A 17 -0.72 4.30 -2.32
N PRO A 18 -1.85 3.58 -2.28
CA PRO A 18 -3.15 4.22 -2.18
C PRO A 18 -3.38 4.83 -0.80
N ILE A 19 -4.16 5.91 -0.80
CA ILE A 19 -4.77 6.51 0.38
C ILE A 19 -6.28 6.32 0.27
N TYR A 20 -6.88 5.57 1.21
CA TYR A 20 -8.32 5.35 1.29
C TYR A 20 -8.82 5.76 2.68
N LYS A 21 -9.91 6.54 2.74
CA LYS A 21 -10.46 7.10 4.00
C LYS A 21 -9.36 7.71 4.91
N ASP A 22 -8.46 8.48 4.28
CA ASP A 22 -7.31 9.16 4.89
C ASP A 22 -6.27 8.24 5.58
N ARG A 23 -6.29 6.94 5.26
CA ARG A 23 -5.27 5.97 5.66
C ARG A 23 -4.46 5.51 4.46
N THR A 24 -3.15 5.37 4.64
CA THR A 24 -2.27 4.74 3.66
C THR A 24 -2.48 3.23 3.69
N GLU A 25 -2.59 2.60 2.53
CA GLU A 25 -2.77 1.15 2.38
C GLU A 25 -1.53 0.50 1.74
N PRO A 26 -0.39 0.42 2.46
CA PRO A 26 0.89 0.01 1.89
C PRO A 26 0.97 -1.49 1.56
N LEU A 27 0.10 -2.31 2.15
CA LEU A 27 -0.02 -3.74 1.80
C LEU A 27 -0.85 -3.96 0.53
N PHE A 28 -1.52 -2.93 0.05
CA PHE A 28 -2.27 -2.90 -1.20
C PHE A 28 -1.65 -1.86 -2.15
N ALA A 29 -0.36 -2.02 -2.45
CA ALA A 29 0.41 -1.05 -3.22
C ALA A 29 1.21 -1.74 -4.35
N PHE A 30 1.65 -0.94 -5.30
CA PHE A 30 2.62 -1.37 -6.30
C PHE A 30 4.02 -1.03 -5.83
N TYR A 31 4.96 -1.96 -6.01
CA TYR A 31 6.37 -1.78 -5.71
C TYR A 31 7.19 -2.17 -6.93
N SER A 32 8.17 -1.33 -7.28
CA SER A 32 9.18 -1.70 -8.26
C SER A 32 10.14 -2.73 -7.67
N ALA A 33 10.58 -3.69 -8.49
CA ALA A 33 11.61 -4.65 -8.10
C ALA A 33 12.95 -3.97 -7.74
N SER A 34 13.18 -2.74 -8.20
CA SER A 34 14.37 -1.95 -7.83
C SER A 34 14.48 -1.70 -6.32
N THR A 35 13.36 -1.82 -5.58
CA THR A 35 13.32 -1.56 -4.13
C THR A 35 13.89 -2.70 -3.28
N ILE A 36 14.10 -3.89 -3.86
CA ILE A 36 14.51 -5.10 -3.12
C ILE A 36 15.78 -4.86 -2.30
N SER A 37 16.81 -4.21 -2.86
CA SER A 37 18.06 -3.96 -2.14
C SER A 37 17.84 -3.11 -0.89
N ARG A 38 17.11 -1.99 -1.03
CA ARG A 38 16.80 -1.08 0.10
C ARG A 38 15.90 -1.73 1.15
N LEU A 39 15.00 -2.62 0.73
CA LEU A 39 14.17 -3.40 1.63
C LEU A 39 15.03 -4.35 2.47
N MET A 40 15.95 -5.08 1.84
CA MET A 40 16.89 -5.96 2.54
C MET A 40 17.75 -5.19 3.55
N ASP A 41 18.26 -4.01 3.18
CA ASP A 41 19.01 -3.15 4.11
C ASP A 41 18.16 -2.72 5.31
N THR A 42 16.89 -2.38 5.08
CA THR A 42 15.94 -2.00 6.13
C THR A 42 15.68 -3.16 7.10
N LEU A 43 15.51 -4.37 6.57
CA LEU A 43 15.31 -5.59 7.36
C LEU A 43 16.57 -5.95 8.15
N ASN A 44 17.75 -5.87 7.53
CA ASN A 44 19.05 -6.10 8.19
C ASN A 44 19.32 -5.09 9.30
N GLY A 45 18.81 -3.85 9.16
CA GLY A 45 18.79 -2.84 10.21
C GLY A 45 17.75 -3.08 11.32
N ASN A 46 17.09 -4.23 11.34
CA ASN A 46 16.02 -4.62 12.27
C ASN A 46 14.82 -3.65 12.31
N SER A 47 14.53 -3.02 11.17
CA SER A 47 13.38 -2.12 11.03
C SER A 47 12.26 -2.83 10.28
N LEU A 48 11.11 -3.00 10.95
CA LEU A 48 9.92 -3.67 10.40
C LEU A 48 8.80 -2.69 10.02
N SER A 49 9.07 -1.38 10.10
CA SER A 49 8.08 -0.36 9.79
C SER A 49 8.01 -0.11 8.29
N VAL A 50 6.93 -0.54 7.65
CA VAL A 50 6.67 -0.27 6.22
C VAL A 50 6.61 1.23 5.95
N LYS A 51 6.05 2.02 6.88
CA LYS A 51 6.04 3.48 6.77
C LYS A 51 7.47 4.05 6.69
N ALA A 52 8.37 3.59 7.58
CA ALA A 52 9.76 4.04 7.59
C ALA A 52 10.53 3.60 6.33
N PHE A 53 10.13 2.49 5.71
CA PHE A 53 10.67 2.05 4.42
C PHE A 53 10.19 2.95 3.27
N LEU A 54 8.90 3.26 3.21
CA LEU A 54 8.31 4.12 2.17
C LEU A 54 8.89 5.55 2.18
N GLU A 55 9.31 6.06 3.34
CA GLU A 55 9.99 7.35 3.50
C GLU A 55 11.42 7.35 2.91
N LYS A 56 12.02 6.19 2.65
CA LYS A 56 13.38 6.03 2.12
C LYS A 56 13.45 5.79 0.60
N ILE A 57 12.31 5.65 -0.05
CA ILE A 57 12.20 5.36 -1.47
C ILE A 57 11.31 6.40 -2.15
N ASN A 58 11.39 6.50 -3.47
CA ASN A 58 10.54 7.40 -4.25
C ASN A 58 9.08 6.88 -4.31
N THR A 59 8.32 7.18 -3.26
CA THR A 59 6.93 6.75 -3.10
C THR A 59 5.95 7.80 -3.61
N LYS A 60 5.05 7.40 -4.52
CA LYS A 60 3.86 8.17 -4.88
C LYS A 60 2.68 7.74 -4.03
N TYR A 61 1.99 8.70 -3.43
CA TYR A 61 0.71 8.48 -2.78
C TYR A 61 -0.46 8.90 -3.67
N VAL A 62 -1.48 8.05 -3.79
CA VAL A 62 -2.64 8.27 -4.66
C VAL A 62 -3.92 8.21 -3.84
N LYS A 63 -4.68 9.31 -3.80
CA LYS A 63 -5.96 9.34 -3.10
C LYS A 63 -7.02 8.60 -3.91
N LEU A 64 -7.62 7.58 -3.31
CA LEU A 64 -8.75 6.85 -3.87
C LEU A 64 -10.07 7.49 -3.43
N PRO A 65 -11.12 7.45 -4.27
CA PRO A 65 -12.45 7.88 -3.86
C PRO A 65 -12.99 6.94 -2.78
N ALA A 66 -13.71 7.49 -1.81
CA ALA A 66 -14.32 6.73 -0.72
C ALA A 66 -15.63 6.07 -1.16
N THR A 67 -15.56 5.15 -2.13
CA THR A 67 -16.71 4.35 -2.59
C THR A 67 -16.79 3.02 -1.85
N ASP A 68 -17.98 2.41 -1.89
CA ASP A 68 -18.22 1.08 -1.33
C ASP A 68 -17.44 -0.01 -2.07
N GLU A 69 -17.29 0.11 -3.39
CA GLU A 69 -16.45 -0.78 -4.22
C GLU A 69 -15.02 -0.87 -3.68
N TYR A 70 -14.36 0.25 -3.43
CA TYR A 70 -13.02 0.24 -2.82
C TYR A 70 -13.03 -0.25 -1.38
N GLY A 71 -14.14 -0.03 -0.65
CA GLY A 71 -14.32 -0.51 0.71
C GLY A 71 -14.29 -2.03 0.80
N GLU A 72 -14.94 -2.72 -0.15
CA GLU A 72 -14.94 -4.19 -0.19
C GLU A 72 -13.54 -4.76 -0.43
N TYR A 73 -12.72 -4.14 -1.29
CA TYR A 73 -11.36 -4.59 -1.57
C TYR A 73 -10.34 -4.27 -0.48
N LEU A 74 -10.58 -3.22 0.31
CA LEU A 74 -9.63 -2.68 1.31
C LEU A 74 -10.04 -2.99 2.75
N THR A 75 -11.13 -3.73 2.97
CA THR A 75 -11.51 -4.13 4.31
C THR A 75 -10.56 -5.20 4.84
N ASN A 76 -9.84 -4.87 5.90
CA ASN A 76 -8.98 -5.82 6.61
C ASN A 76 -9.77 -6.64 7.62
N ILE A 77 -9.52 -7.95 7.64
CA ILE A 77 -10.05 -8.88 8.65
C ILE A 77 -8.93 -9.18 9.64
N ASN A 78 -8.89 -8.44 10.76
CA ASN A 78 -7.83 -8.60 11.78
C ASN A 78 -8.30 -9.42 12.98
N THR A 79 -9.61 -9.46 13.22
CA THR A 79 -10.22 -10.12 14.38
C THR A 79 -11.39 -11.00 13.97
N ILE A 80 -11.80 -11.91 14.86
CA ILE A 80 -13.01 -12.73 14.66
C ILE A 80 -14.28 -11.87 14.51
N LYS A 81 -14.31 -10.69 15.14
CA LYS A 81 -15.41 -9.73 15.00
C LYS A 81 -15.47 -9.16 13.58
N ASP A 82 -14.32 -8.96 12.94
CA ASP A 82 -14.29 -8.49 11.54
C ASP A 82 -14.80 -9.59 10.62
N TYR A 83 -14.41 -10.85 10.86
CA TYR A 83 -14.89 -12.00 10.10
C TYR A 83 -16.42 -12.17 10.18
N ASN A 84 -16.99 -12.06 11.38
CA ASN A 84 -18.43 -12.19 11.60
C ASN A 84 -19.28 -11.12 10.90
N GLN A 85 -18.68 -10.07 10.33
CA GLN A 85 -19.41 -9.08 9.53
C GLN A 85 -19.72 -9.59 8.11
N PHE A 86 -19.09 -10.69 7.69
CA PHE A 86 -19.19 -11.28 6.36
C PHE A 86 -19.86 -12.67 6.33
N THR A 87 -20.34 -13.16 7.48
CA THR A 87 -21.01 -14.46 7.65
C THR A 87 -22.37 -14.29 8.29
#